data_AF-A0A2D9XJY4-F1
#
_entry.id   AF-A0A2D9XJY4-F1
#
_cell.length_a   1.000
_cell.length_b   1.000
_cell.length_c   1.000
_cell.angle_alpha   90.00
_cell.angle_beta   90.00
_cell.angle_gamma   90.00
#
_symmetry.space_group_name_H-M   'P 1'
#
loop_
_entity.id
_entity.type
_entity.pdbx_description
1 polymer ?
#
loop_
_entity_poly.entity_id
_entity_poly.type
_entity_poly.pdbx_seq_one_letter_code
_entity_poly.pdbx_strand_id
1 'polypeptide(L)'
;GLEWSIYSPLSDDPFLTGTNESIVMGSECIMGCMDMDACNYDSSAQMDDGSCEYADANADCNGDCLEGYTELTLMWSGAVADTMMTNFSVSGSINGELYSATLDTDSGSMTECWMTDLQADCFSIEIEGPDGLEWSIYSPLSDDPFLTGTNESMVFGSQCLEIWGCTDLEACNYNELATDDDGSCVVPTFENNIQCDECCMYSVGAWTHVNAFYLASSDTPTLSAFAENWELSSAAFLYSEETINEDGSVSTTSWFGADSDNSSMLTGDCYNGQITLVLIFKTIDNNIVGDIVIKMFDDGDMYFETITSVDSFDLTTATMTGTIEAGNSGTLIMVDSDGNGVGDCDESTSIQEGSVSDRKLIKKINLLGQEVEISNKRGVSLYIYDDGTVEKKNQLR
;
A
#
# COMPACT_ATOMS: atom_id res chain seq x y z
N GLY A 1 -64.62 27.40 37.39
CA GLY A 1 -63.64 27.84 38.41
C GLY A 1 -63.43 29.33 38.27
N LEU A 2 -62.81 29.98 39.24
CA LEU A 2 -62.26 31.32 39.03
C LEU A 2 -60.97 31.17 38.23
N GLU A 3 -60.90 31.80 37.07
CA GLU A 3 -59.68 31.91 36.26
C GLU A 3 -59.06 33.27 36.51
N TRP A 4 -57.74 33.31 36.63
CA TRP A 4 -56.99 34.53 36.91
C TRP A 4 -55.66 34.54 36.15
N SER A 5 -55.20 35.75 35.82
CA SER A 5 -53.97 35.98 35.07
C SER A 5 -53.22 37.18 35.67
N ILE A 6 -51.89 37.09 35.79
CA ILE A 6 -51.02 38.16 36.27
C ILE A 6 -50.12 38.61 35.13
N TYR A 7 -50.17 39.90 34.83
CA TYR A 7 -49.42 40.55 33.74
C TYR A 7 -48.23 41.33 34.31
N SER A 8 -47.17 41.42 33.52
CA SER A 8 -46.09 42.37 33.77
C SER A 8 -46.47 43.71 33.13
N PRO A 9 -46.14 44.87 33.71
CA PRO A 9 -46.36 46.16 33.06
C PRO A 9 -45.54 46.37 31.78
N LEU A 10 -44.68 45.42 31.40
CA LEU A 10 -43.80 45.45 30.22
C LEU A 10 -44.21 44.46 29.13
N SER A 11 -45.24 43.63 29.34
CA SER A 11 -45.72 42.65 28.36
C SER A 11 -47.24 42.53 28.42
N ASP A 12 -47.88 42.46 27.26
CA ASP A 12 -49.32 42.21 27.17
C ASP A 12 -49.69 40.74 27.43
N ASP A 13 -48.69 39.84 27.51
CA ASP A 13 -48.88 38.44 27.85
C ASP A 13 -48.78 38.19 29.37
N PRO A 14 -49.70 37.39 29.95
CA PRO A 14 -49.65 37.08 31.37
C PRO A 14 -48.52 36.11 31.68
N PHE A 15 -47.64 36.46 32.63
CA PHE A 15 -46.53 35.58 33.02
C PHE A 15 -46.95 34.46 33.98
N LEU A 16 -48.18 34.55 34.51
CA LEU A 16 -48.80 33.60 35.42
C LEU A 16 -50.29 33.52 35.11
N THR A 17 -50.79 32.33 34.80
CA THR A 17 -52.23 32.07 34.66
C THR A 17 -52.64 30.92 35.60
N GLY A 18 -53.89 30.88 36.01
CA GLY A 18 -54.32 29.84 36.94
C GLY A 18 -55.82 29.70 37.08
N THR A 19 -56.21 28.55 37.61
CA THR A 19 -57.57 28.24 38.04
C THR A 19 -57.60 28.12 39.57
N ASN A 20 -58.73 27.65 40.11
CA ASN A 20 -58.83 27.27 41.52
C ASN A 20 -58.08 25.96 41.88
N GLU A 21 -57.52 25.24 40.91
CA GLU A 21 -56.88 23.92 41.11
C GLU A 21 -55.45 23.83 40.54
N SER A 22 -55.05 24.78 39.69
CA SER A 22 -53.74 24.77 39.03
C SER A 22 -53.17 26.18 38.83
N ILE A 23 -51.85 26.27 38.82
CA ILE A 23 -51.09 27.47 38.47
C ILE A 23 -50.13 27.10 37.31
N VAL A 24 -50.11 27.91 36.26
CA VAL A 24 -49.22 27.78 35.11
C VAL A 24 -48.30 28.99 35.10
N MET A 25 -46.99 28.76 35.24
CA MET A 25 -45.96 29.81 35.15
C MET A 25 -45.37 29.79 33.75
N GLY A 26 -45.42 30.92 33.04
CA GLY A 26 -44.83 31.08 31.71
C GLY A 26 -45.86 31.39 30.61
N SER A 27 -45.43 32.17 29.62
CA SER A 27 -46.08 32.26 28.30
C SER A 27 -46.19 30.86 27.71
N GLU A 28 -47.25 30.56 26.96
CA GLU A 28 -47.28 29.33 26.15
C GLU A 28 -45.98 29.27 25.32
N CYS A 29 -45.21 28.20 25.47
CA CYS A 29 -43.99 28.03 24.69
C CYS A 29 -44.39 28.02 23.22
N ILE A 30 -43.77 28.88 22.41
CA ILE A 30 -43.93 28.81 20.96
C ILE A 30 -43.28 27.50 20.51
N MET A 31 -44.10 26.60 19.97
CA MET A 31 -43.70 25.30 19.47
C MET A 31 -43.35 25.43 17.97
N GLY A 32 -42.23 24.85 17.56
CA GLY A 32 -41.80 24.83 16.16
C GLY A 32 -40.38 24.29 16.01
N CYS A 33 -39.91 24.12 14.79
CA CYS A 33 -38.57 23.60 14.55
C CYS A 33 -37.49 24.58 15.05
N MET A 34 -36.63 24.10 15.96
CA MET A 34 -35.53 24.88 16.53
C MET A 34 -34.18 24.63 15.83
N ASP A 35 -34.12 23.70 14.89
CA ASP A 35 -32.90 23.38 14.15
C ASP A 35 -32.67 24.41 13.03
N MET A 36 -31.52 25.09 13.04
CA MET A 36 -31.20 26.13 12.07
C MET A 36 -30.87 25.59 10.67
N ASP A 37 -30.59 24.29 10.57
CA ASP A 37 -30.31 23.60 9.30
C ASP A 37 -31.59 23.02 8.66
N ALA A 38 -32.75 23.14 9.33
CA ALA A 38 -34.03 22.69 8.81
C ALA A 38 -34.71 23.75 7.91
N CYS A 39 -35.44 23.28 6.91
CA CYS A 39 -36.16 24.10 5.94
C CYS A 39 -37.33 24.89 6.53
N ASN A 40 -37.89 24.42 7.63
CA ASN A 40 -38.96 25.08 8.37
C ASN A 40 -38.49 25.63 9.73
N TYR A 41 -37.20 25.96 9.87
CA TYR A 41 -36.64 26.62 11.05
C TYR A 41 -37.48 27.84 11.46
N ASP A 42 -37.95 27.84 12.71
CA ASP A 42 -38.66 28.96 13.30
C ASP A 42 -37.83 29.62 14.40
N SER A 43 -37.23 30.77 14.08
CA SER A 43 -36.46 31.56 15.05
C SER A 43 -37.26 32.06 16.26
N SER A 44 -38.60 31.99 16.22
CA SER A 44 -39.48 32.33 17.34
C SER A 44 -39.82 31.13 18.23
N ALA A 45 -39.53 29.90 17.79
CA ALA A 45 -39.74 28.69 18.57
C ALA A 45 -38.88 28.70 19.84
N GLN A 46 -39.52 28.38 20.96
CA GLN A 46 -38.91 28.26 22.28
C GLN A 46 -38.76 26.81 22.71
N MET A 47 -39.46 25.90 22.03
CA MET A 47 -39.43 24.46 22.27
C MET A 47 -39.65 23.73 20.94
N ASP A 48 -38.79 22.74 20.67
CA ASP A 48 -38.89 21.87 19.52
C ASP A 48 -40.12 20.96 19.65
N ASP A 49 -40.93 20.94 18.61
CA ASP A 49 -42.14 20.13 18.50
C ASP A 49 -41.96 18.89 17.60
N GLY A 50 -40.74 18.69 17.08
CA GLY A 50 -40.40 17.60 16.18
C GLY A 50 -40.92 17.82 14.75
N SER A 51 -41.34 19.04 14.40
CA SER A 51 -41.82 19.36 13.05
C SER A 51 -40.70 19.59 12.02
N CYS A 52 -39.42 19.58 12.40
CA CYS A 52 -38.31 19.90 11.50
C CYS A 52 -38.33 19.10 10.20
N GLU A 53 -38.39 19.79 9.06
CA GLU A 53 -38.27 19.24 7.72
C GLU A 53 -36.90 19.63 7.16
N TYR A 54 -36.18 18.67 6.58
CA TYR A 54 -34.84 18.89 6.01
C TYR A 54 -34.90 18.74 4.50
N ALA A 55 -33.97 19.39 3.80
CA ALA A 55 -33.81 19.21 2.37
C ALA A 55 -33.37 17.78 2.05
N ASP A 56 -33.75 17.29 0.86
CA ASP A 56 -33.25 16.04 0.33
C ASP A 56 -31.73 16.11 0.07
N ALA A 57 -31.09 14.95 -0.09
CA ALA A 57 -29.64 14.89 -0.25
C ALA A 57 -29.20 15.69 -1.48
N ASN A 58 -28.24 16.60 -1.28
CA ASN A 58 -27.71 17.48 -2.34
C ASN A 58 -28.76 18.44 -2.97
N ALA A 59 -29.90 18.66 -2.32
CA ALA A 59 -30.90 19.65 -2.70
C ALA A 59 -30.98 20.80 -1.69
N ASP A 60 -31.60 21.90 -2.09
CA ASP A 60 -32.02 22.99 -1.21
C ASP A 60 -33.45 22.78 -0.67
N CYS A 61 -33.90 23.69 0.19
CA CYS A 61 -35.23 23.60 0.80
C CYS A 61 -36.41 23.85 -0.15
N ASN A 62 -36.16 24.25 -1.39
CA ASN A 62 -37.18 24.36 -2.44
C ASN A 62 -37.23 23.08 -3.30
N GLY A 63 -36.35 22.12 -3.05
CA GLY A 63 -36.17 20.92 -3.88
C GLY A 63 -35.27 21.15 -5.09
N ASP A 64 -34.57 22.29 -5.17
CA ASP A 64 -33.64 22.57 -6.27
C ASP A 64 -32.27 21.96 -5.95
N CYS A 65 -31.63 21.29 -6.92
CA CYS A 65 -30.29 20.74 -6.72
C CYS A 65 -29.25 21.83 -6.44
N LEU A 66 -28.34 21.56 -5.51
CA LEU A 66 -27.23 22.45 -5.17
C LEU A 66 -26.25 22.62 -6.35
N GLU A 67 -25.44 23.68 -6.32
CA GLU A 67 -24.41 23.91 -7.34
C GLU A 67 -23.46 22.71 -7.45
N GLY A 68 -23.27 22.21 -8.67
CA GLY A 68 -22.50 20.98 -8.93
C GLY A 68 -23.35 19.71 -8.97
N TYR A 69 -24.66 19.80 -8.75
CA TYR A 69 -25.61 18.68 -8.86
C TYR A 69 -26.69 18.93 -9.92
N THR A 70 -27.25 17.87 -10.46
CA THR A 70 -28.31 17.88 -11.47
C THR A 70 -29.33 16.81 -11.13
N GLU A 71 -30.60 17.17 -11.27
CA GLU A 71 -31.71 16.25 -11.13
C GLU A 71 -31.59 15.17 -12.19
N LEU A 72 -31.47 13.91 -11.77
CA LEU A 72 -31.46 12.76 -12.67
C LEU A 72 -32.53 11.76 -12.25
N THR A 73 -33.18 11.15 -13.24
CA THR A 73 -34.20 10.14 -13.01
C THR A 73 -33.69 8.77 -13.42
N LEU A 74 -33.56 7.87 -12.46
CA LEU A 74 -33.32 6.45 -12.68
C LEU A 74 -34.67 5.73 -12.85
N MET A 75 -34.84 5.02 -13.97
CA MET A 75 -35.97 4.12 -14.21
C MET A 75 -35.46 2.69 -14.35
N TRP A 76 -36.17 1.73 -13.76
CA TRP A 76 -35.81 0.32 -13.84
C TRP A 76 -37.03 -0.59 -14.05
N SER A 77 -36.76 -1.77 -14.61
CA SER A 77 -37.72 -2.88 -14.70
C SER A 77 -37.00 -4.23 -14.62
N GLY A 78 -37.67 -5.24 -14.08
CA GLY A 78 -37.11 -6.58 -13.89
C GLY A 78 -36.32 -6.79 -12.59
N ALA A 79 -36.36 -5.85 -11.61
CA ALA A 79 -35.80 -6.10 -10.27
C ALA A 79 -36.63 -7.16 -9.52
N VAL A 80 -36.10 -7.78 -8.44
CA VAL A 80 -36.87 -8.79 -7.68
C VAL A 80 -37.43 -8.19 -6.38
N ALA A 81 -38.74 -8.27 -6.17
CA ALA A 81 -39.40 -7.88 -4.91
C ALA A 81 -39.36 -8.96 -3.79
N ASP A 82 -38.51 -9.98 -3.89
CA ASP A 82 -38.36 -11.06 -2.88
C ASP A 82 -36.93 -11.07 -2.29
N THR A 83 -36.65 -11.91 -1.29
CA THR A 83 -35.46 -11.97 -0.37
C THR A 83 -34.03 -11.69 -0.89
N MET A 84 -33.81 -11.45 -2.19
CA MET A 84 -32.56 -10.94 -2.76
C MET A 84 -32.80 -9.50 -3.22
N MET A 85 -32.37 -8.54 -2.39
CA MET A 85 -32.42 -7.11 -2.72
C MET A 85 -31.56 -6.83 -3.96
N THR A 86 -32.08 -6.06 -4.91
CA THR A 86 -31.28 -5.57 -6.04
C THR A 86 -30.60 -4.28 -5.63
N ASN A 87 -29.27 -4.26 -5.62
CA ASN A 87 -28.52 -3.03 -5.31
C ASN A 87 -28.04 -2.37 -6.59
N PHE A 88 -28.15 -1.04 -6.62
CA PHE A 88 -27.65 -0.18 -7.67
C PHE A 88 -26.73 0.84 -7.01
N SER A 89 -25.46 0.86 -7.39
CA SER A 89 -24.52 1.89 -6.93
C SER A 89 -23.79 2.52 -8.11
N VAL A 90 -23.44 3.79 -7.93
CA VAL A 90 -22.60 4.56 -8.83
C VAL A 90 -21.40 5.01 -8.00
N SER A 91 -20.21 4.62 -8.41
CA SER A 91 -18.96 4.93 -7.73
C SER A 91 -18.03 5.68 -8.68
N GLY A 92 -17.51 6.82 -8.24
CA GLY A 92 -16.46 7.59 -8.91
C GLY A 92 -15.08 7.21 -8.39
N SER A 93 -14.07 7.22 -9.25
CA SER A 93 -12.70 6.84 -8.90
C SER A 93 -12.03 7.86 -7.99
N ILE A 94 -12.37 9.15 -8.13
CA ILE A 94 -11.83 10.22 -7.29
C ILE A 94 -12.72 10.46 -6.06
N ASN A 95 -14.03 10.30 -6.22
CA ASN A 95 -15.02 10.72 -5.23
C ASN A 95 -15.64 9.57 -4.42
N GLY A 96 -15.27 8.31 -4.68
CA GLY A 96 -15.81 7.15 -3.98
C GLY A 96 -17.24 6.84 -4.40
N GLU A 97 -18.03 6.22 -3.51
CA GLU A 97 -19.45 5.95 -3.78
C GLU A 97 -20.24 7.28 -3.93
N LEU A 98 -20.68 7.57 -5.16
CA LEU A 98 -21.44 8.78 -5.51
C LEU A 98 -22.92 8.62 -5.20
N TYR A 99 -23.43 7.40 -5.39
CA TYR A 99 -24.84 7.08 -5.24
C TYR A 99 -25.04 5.60 -4.93
N SER A 100 -26.06 5.28 -4.13
CA SER A 100 -26.42 3.91 -3.80
C SER A 100 -27.92 3.81 -3.52
N ALA A 101 -28.57 2.81 -4.07
CA ALA A 101 -29.98 2.53 -3.84
C ALA A 101 -30.29 1.04 -3.87
N THR A 102 -31.29 0.65 -3.08
CA THR A 102 -31.86 -0.70 -3.08
C THR A 102 -33.19 -0.65 -3.84
N LEU A 103 -33.30 -1.47 -4.89
CA LEU A 103 -34.46 -1.55 -5.78
C LEU A 103 -35.36 -2.70 -5.34
N ASP A 104 -36.38 -2.39 -4.53
CA ASP A 104 -37.24 -3.38 -3.87
C ASP A 104 -38.54 -3.69 -4.63
N THR A 105 -38.71 -3.14 -5.83
CA THR A 105 -39.91 -3.32 -6.66
C THR A 105 -39.55 -3.76 -8.07
N ASP A 106 -40.36 -4.64 -8.66
CA ASP A 106 -40.14 -5.18 -10.00
C ASP A 106 -39.93 -4.12 -11.08
N SER A 107 -40.49 -2.93 -10.90
CA SER A 107 -40.19 -1.75 -11.72
C SER A 107 -40.42 -0.49 -10.89
N GLY A 108 -39.81 0.60 -11.30
CA GLY A 108 -39.97 1.88 -10.62
C GLY A 108 -39.20 3.00 -11.29
N SER A 109 -39.33 4.17 -10.67
CA SER A 109 -38.57 5.36 -11.03
C SER A 109 -38.23 6.12 -9.77
N MET A 110 -37.03 6.68 -9.71
CA MET A 110 -36.63 7.60 -8.67
C MET A 110 -35.90 8.78 -9.26
N THR A 111 -36.05 9.95 -8.64
CA THR A 111 -35.42 11.19 -9.06
C THR A 111 -34.68 11.77 -7.88
N GLU A 112 -33.42 12.12 -8.09
CA GLU A 112 -32.52 12.60 -7.04
C GLU A 112 -31.47 13.56 -7.63
N CYS A 113 -30.84 14.38 -6.79
CA CYS A 113 -29.77 15.29 -7.21
C CYS A 113 -28.41 14.58 -7.26
N TRP A 114 -27.93 14.29 -8.48
CA TRP A 114 -26.68 13.58 -8.74
C TRP A 114 -25.57 14.57 -9.12
N MET A 115 -24.31 14.22 -8.89
CA MET A 115 -23.20 15.08 -9.30
C MET A 115 -23.20 15.33 -10.83
N THR A 116 -23.11 16.60 -11.21
CA THR A 116 -23.15 17.07 -12.61
C THR A 116 -21.95 16.65 -13.45
N ASP A 117 -20.79 16.45 -12.82
CA ASP A 117 -19.51 16.27 -13.51
C ASP A 117 -19.09 14.79 -13.59
N LEU A 118 -20.02 13.93 -13.99
CA LEU A 118 -19.71 12.53 -14.33
C LEU A 118 -18.74 12.40 -15.52
N GLN A 119 -18.46 13.47 -16.27
CA GLN A 119 -17.57 13.42 -17.43
C GLN A 119 -16.09 13.65 -17.08
N ALA A 120 -15.78 14.31 -15.96
CA ALA A 120 -14.41 14.56 -15.52
C ALA A 120 -13.83 13.47 -14.60
N ASP A 121 -14.68 12.58 -14.07
CA ASP A 121 -14.30 11.46 -13.20
C ASP A 121 -14.63 10.11 -13.87
N CYS A 122 -13.87 9.08 -13.51
CA CYS A 122 -14.16 7.71 -13.90
C CYS A 122 -15.25 7.15 -13.01
N PHE A 123 -16.44 6.85 -13.53
CA PHE A 123 -17.51 6.27 -12.73
C PHE A 123 -17.90 4.86 -13.20
N SER A 124 -18.04 3.96 -12.24
CA SER A 124 -18.61 2.63 -12.41
C SER A 124 -20.04 2.60 -11.90
N ILE A 125 -20.89 1.87 -12.60
CA ILE A 125 -22.22 1.50 -12.16
C ILE A 125 -22.14 0.01 -11.81
N GLU A 126 -22.29 -0.30 -10.53
CA GLU A 126 -22.31 -1.67 -10.03
C GLU A 126 -23.75 -2.07 -9.73
N ILE A 127 -24.13 -3.26 -10.20
CA ILE A 127 -25.47 -3.78 -10.06
C ILE A 127 -25.40 -5.21 -9.60
N GLU A 128 -26.00 -5.47 -8.45
CA GLU A 128 -26.24 -6.81 -7.95
C GLU A 128 -27.74 -7.11 -8.12
N GLY A 129 -28.12 -7.69 -9.26
CA GLY A 129 -29.52 -7.90 -9.64
C GLY A 129 -29.78 -9.17 -10.44
N PRO A 130 -31.05 -9.53 -10.65
CA PRO A 130 -31.45 -10.72 -11.40
C PRO A 130 -31.22 -10.57 -12.91
N ASP A 131 -31.18 -11.70 -13.62
CA ASP A 131 -31.24 -11.71 -15.08
C ASP A 131 -32.54 -11.08 -15.59
N GLY A 132 -32.42 -10.14 -16.54
CA GLY A 132 -33.56 -9.42 -17.13
C GLY A 132 -33.87 -8.07 -16.48
N LEU A 133 -33.03 -7.61 -15.54
CA LEU A 133 -33.04 -6.20 -15.11
C LEU A 133 -32.63 -5.30 -16.28
N GLU A 134 -33.43 -4.27 -16.52
CA GLU A 134 -33.13 -3.17 -17.43
C GLU A 134 -33.27 -1.84 -16.68
N TRP A 135 -32.34 -0.92 -16.91
CA TRP A 135 -32.36 0.41 -16.30
C TRP A 135 -31.99 1.50 -17.31
N SER A 136 -32.44 2.73 -17.02
CA SER A 136 -32.17 3.91 -17.84
C SER A 136 -32.11 5.17 -16.97
N ILE A 137 -31.19 6.08 -17.28
CA ILE A 137 -31.02 7.35 -16.58
C ILE A 137 -31.36 8.50 -17.54
N TYR A 138 -32.26 9.37 -17.08
CA TYR A 138 -32.72 10.55 -17.80
C TYR A 138 -32.22 11.82 -17.12
N SER A 139 -31.97 12.84 -17.93
CA SER A 139 -31.81 14.22 -17.49
C SER A 139 -33.10 14.98 -17.80
N PRO A 140 -33.50 16.00 -17.00
CA PRO A 140 -34.66 16.83 -17.28
C PRO A 140 -34.58 17.59 -18.61
N LEU A 141 -33.40 17.61 -19.24
CA LEU A 141 -33.15 18.30 -20.51
C LEU A 141 -33.37 17.41 -21.75
N SER A 142 -33.61 16.10 -21.58
CA SER A 142 -33.72 15.14 -22.69
C SER A 142 -34.80 14.09 -22.45
N ASP A 143 -35.63 13.86 -23.47
CA ASP A 143 -36.60 12.75 -23.47
C ASP A 143 -35.95 11.39 -23.78
N ASP A 144 -34.74 11.40 -24.37
CA ASP A 144 -33.94 10.20 -24.60
C ASP A 144 -33.02 9.95 -23.40
N PRO A 145 -32.89 8.69 -22.91
CA PRO A 145 -31.98 8.37 -21.82
C PRO A 145 -30.53 8.56 -22.28
N PHE A 146 -29.70 9.15 -21.43
CA PHE A 146 -28.27 9.32 -21.76
C PHE A 146 -27.43 8.12 -21.34
N LEU A 147 -27.94 7.28 -20.43
CA LEU A 147 -27.36 5.98 -20.06
C LEU A 147 -28.45 4.92 -19.95
N THR A 148 -28.13 3.70 -20.37
CA THR A 148 -28.97 2.51 -20.27
C THR A 148 -28.11 1.29 -20.01
N GLY A 149 -28.63 0.30 -19.30
CA GLY A 149 -27.93 -0.95 -19.08
C GLY A 149 -28.81 -2.09 -18.59
N THR A 150 -28.16 -3.20 -18.28
CA THR A 150 -28.80 -4.45 -17.80
C THR A 150 -28.27 -4.83 -16.42
N ASN A 151 -28.32 -6.11 -16.04
CA ASN A 151 -27.73 -6.66 -14.82
C ASN A 151 -26.21 -6.85 -14.86
N GLU A 152 -25.50 -6.16 -15.75
CA GLU A 152 -24.03 -6.19 -15.83
C GLU A 152 -23.47 -4.88 -15.29
N SER A 153 -22.37 -4.97 -14.53
CA SER A 153 -21.64 -3.78 -14.08
C SER A 153 -20.96 -3.10 -15.27
N MET A 154 -20.95 -1.77 -15.30
CA MET A 154 -20.45 -0.99 -16.42
C MET A 154 -19.54 0.14 -15.94
N VAL A 155 -18.47 0.45 -16.68
CA VAL A 155 -17.54 1.56 -16.38
C VAL A 155 -17.65 2.62 -17.48
N PHE A 156 -17.72 3.89 -17.09
CA PHE A 156 -17.89 5.04 -17.97
C PHE A 156 -16.87 6.15 -17.64
N GLY A 157 -16.36 6.81 -18.68
CA GLY A 157 -15.42 7.93 -18.56
C GLY A 157 -14.22 7.80 -19.50
N SER A 158 -13.68 8.92 -20.00
CA SER A 158 -12.55 8.95 -20.94
C SER A 158 -11.17 8.79 -20.30
N GLN A 159 -11.08 8.82 -18.96
CA GLN A 159 -9.83 8.66 -18.20
C GLN A 159 -9.62 7.22 -17.70
N CYS A 160 -10.55 6.29 -17.99
CA CYS A 160 -10.55 4.92 -17.46
C CYS A 160 -9.98 3.90 -18.45
N LEU A 161 -9.39 4.39 -19.55
CA LEU A 161 -8.83 3.59 -20.63
C LEU A 161 -7.39 4.00 -20.93
N GLU A 162 -6.64 4.52 -19.95
CA GLU A 162 -5.18 4.63 -20.06
C GLU A 162 -4.54 3.79 -18.95
N ILE A 163 -4.67 2.47 -19.07
CA ILE A 163 -3.81 1.55 -18.33
C ILE A 163 -2.49 1.54 -19.09
N TRP A 164 -1.54 2.27 -18.55
CA TRP A 164 -0.18 2.36 -19.06
C TRP A 164 0.55 1.04 -18.81
N GLY A 165 1.10 0.44 -19.86
CA GLY A 165 1.89 -0.78 -19.78
C GLY A 165 2.25 -1.31 -21.16
N CYS A 166 3.04 -2.38 -21.23
CA CYS A 166 3.45 -2.90 -22.53
C CYS A 166 2.26 -3.51 -23.30
N THR A 167 1.99 -2.99 -24.50
CA THR A 167 0.90 -3.47 -25.38
C THR A 167 1.35 -4.48 -26.44
N ASP A 168 2.65 -4.81 -26.50
CA ASP A 168 3.21 -5.76 -27.46
C ASP A 168 3.05 -7.22 -26.98
N LEU A 169 2.22 -7.99 -27.68
CA LEU A 169 1.95 -9.41 -27.41
C LEU A 169 3.19 -10.32 -27.49
N GLU A 170 4.29 -9.87 -28.11
CA GLU A 170 5.54 -10.62 -28.20
C GLU A 170 6.57 -10.21 -27.13
N ALA A 171 6.26 -9.20 -26.30
CA ALA A 171 7.13 -8.76 -25.21
C ALA A 171 6.96 -9.60 -23.94
N CYS A 172 8.04 -9.75 -23.18
CA CYS A 172 8.08 -10.53 -21.94
C CYS A 172 7.20 -9.95 -20.82
N ASN A 173 6.95 -8.65 -20.83
CA ASN A 173 6.13 -7.93 -19.84
C ASN A 173 4.82 -7.40 -20.43
N TYR A 174 4.28 -8.09 -21.45
CA TYR A 174 2.97 -7.76 -22.02
C TYR A 174 1.89 -7.71 -20.94
N ASN A 175 1.11 -6.62 -20.91
CA ASN A 175 -0.02 -6.44 -20.00
C ASN A 175 -1.33 -6.46 -20.79
N GLU A 176 -2.16 -7.48 -20.58
CA GLU A 176 -3.44 -7.63 -21.29
C GLU A 176 -4.49 -6.57 -20.92
N LEU A 177 -4.29 -5.89 -19.79
CA LEU A 177 -5.13 -4.78 -19.35
C LEU A 177 -4.61 -3.44 -19.88
N ALA A 178 -3.38 -3.37 -20.40
CA ALA A 178 -2.83 -2.12 -20.91
C ALA A 178 -3.56 -1.66 -22.19
N THR A 179 -3.99 -0.41 -22.16
CA THR A 179 -4.68 0.25 -23.27
C THR A 179 -3.77 1.25 -23.98
N ASP A 180 -2.68 1.68 -23.34
CA ASP A 180 -1.67 2.60 -23.88
C ASP A 180 -0.25 2.12 -23.56
N ASP A 181 0.62 2.16 -24.57
CA ASP A 181 2.03 1.78 -24.44
C ASP A 181 2.82 2.86 -23.72
N ASP A 182 3.42 2.50 -22.58
CA ASP A 182 4.29 3.36 -21.78
C ASP A 182 5.77 3.27 -22.19
N GLY A 183 6.09 2.45 -23.20
CA GLY A 183 7.44 2.20 -23.67
C GLY A 183 8.24 1.26 -22.79
N SER A 184 7.60 0.55 -21.84
CA SER A 184 8.24 -0.42 -20.96
C SER A 184 8.48 -1.79 -21.61
N CYS A 185 8.02 -2.03 -22.86
CA CYS A 185 8.11 -3.34 -23.51
C CYS A 185 9.53 -3.93 -23.56
N VAL A 186 9.67 -5.14 -23.04
CA VAL A 186 10.91 -5.93 -23.03
C VAL A 186 10.79 -7.03 -24.10
N VAL A 187 11.51 -6.87 -25.21
CA VAL A 187 11.47 -7.83 -26.33
C VAL A 187 12.45 -8.99 -26.08
N PRO A 188 12.02 -10.26 -26.22
CA PRO A 188 12.92 -11.40 -26.12
C PRO A 188 13.94 -11.40 -27.28
N THR A 189 15.23 -11.49 -26.97
CA THR A 189 16.31 -11.54 -27.99
C THR A 189 16.78 -12.98 -28.25
N PHE A 190 16.70 -13.41 -29.52
CA PHE A 190 17.00 -14.78 -29.96
C PHE A 190 18.49 -15.14 -30.10
N GLU A 191 19.43 -14.28 -29.71
CA GLU A 191 20.86 -14.62 -29.84
C GLU A 191 21.40 -15.49 -28.68
N ASN A 192 20.72 -15.55 -27.53
CA ASN A 192 21.26 -16.18 -26.31
C ASN A 192 20.33 -17.18 -25.59
N ASN A 193 19.28 -17.69 -26.23
CA ASN A 193 18.34 -18.64 -25.59
C ASN A 193 17.73 -18.08 -24.28
N ILE A 194 17.38 -16.79 -24.26
CA ILE A 194 16.61 -16.17 -23.18
C ILE A 194 15.14 -16.39 -23.52
N GLN A 195 14.56 -17.43 -22.92
CA GLN A 195 13.14 -17.51 -22.67
C GLN A 195 12.87 -16.51 -21.53
N CYS A 196 11.74 -15.81 -21.56
CA CYS A 196 11.33 -14.88 -20.50
C CYS A 196 11.13 -15.68 -19.21
N ASP A 197 12.21 -16.04 -18.53
CA ASP A 197 12.20 -16.83 -17.31
C ASP A 197 12.10 -15.86 -16.14
N GLU A 198 10.94 -15.91 -15.50
CA GLU A 198 10.65 -15.34 -14.19
C GLU A 198 11.86 -15.50 -13.26
N CYS A 199 12.36 -14.38 -12.74
CA CYS A 199 13.19 -14.25 -11.53
C CYS A 199 14.13 -15.43 -11.20
N CYS A 200 15.34 -15.43 -11.75
CA CYS A 200 16.33 -16.43 -11.34
C CYS A 200 17.02 -16.05 -10.02
N MET A 201 16.77 -16.84 -8.97
CA MET A 201 17.30 -16.66 -7.62
C MET A 201 18.41 -17.66 -7.30
N TYR A 202 19.49 -17.20 -6.65
CA TYR A 202 20.50 -18.09 -6.08
C TYR A 202 20.16 -18.47 -4.64
N SER A 203 20.15 -19.77 -4.35
CA SER A 203 19.99 -20.29 -2.97
C SER A 203 21.18 -19.92 -2.08
N VAL A 204 20.94 -19.86 -0.76
CA VAL A 204 22.00 -19.69 0.26
C VAL A 204 23.06 -20.78 0.07
N GLY A 205 24.31 -20.36 -0.08
CA GLY A 205 25.43 -21.26 -0.34
C GLY A 205 26.41 -21.36 0.81
N ALA A 206 27.34 -22.31 0.70
CA ALA A 206 28.52 -22.40 1.53
C ALA A 206 29.76 -22.20 0.66
N TRP A 207 30.75 -21.47 1.18
CA TRP A 207 32.04 -21.27 0.52
C TRP A 207 33.19 -21.82 1.33
N THR A 208 34.27 -22.15 0.63
CA THR A 208 35.53 -22.63 1.19
C THR A 208 36.67 -21.88 0.54
N HIS A 209 37.48 -21.19 1.36
CA HIS A 209 38.71 -20.54 0.95
C HIS A 209 39.90 -21.31 1.51
N VAL A 210 40.78 -21.79 0.64
CA VAL A 210 42.00 -22.49 1.03
C VAL A 210 43.18 -21.53 0.86
N ASN A 211 43.80 -21.14 1.97
CA ASN A 211 44.97 -20.28 1.95
C ASN A 211 46.23 -21.15 1.87
N ALA A 212 46.76 -21.31 0.65
CA ALA A 212 47.86 -22.21 0.33
C ALA A 212 49.23 -21.84 0.96
N PHE A 213 49.31 -20.76 1.75
CA PHE A 213 50.57 -20.27 2.32
C PHE A 213 51.36 -21.31 3.16
N TYR A 214 50.69 -22.34 3.71
CA TYR A 214 51.32 -23.41 4.50
C TYR A 214 51.45 -24.76 3.78
N LEU A 215 50.81 -24.95 2.62
CA LEU A 215 50.76 -26.20 1.88
C LEU A 215 51.62 -26.07 0.62
N ALA A 216 52.94 -26.19 0.79
CA ALA A 216 53.95 -26.08 -0.27
C ALA A 216 53.98 -24.71 -0.99
N SER A 217 55.19 -24.17 -1.18
CA SER A 217 55.42 -22.80 -1.68
C SER A 217 55.04 -22.55 -3.16
N SER A 218 54.19 -23.38 -3.76
CA SER A 218 53.77 -23.32 -5.17
C SER A 218 52.27 -23.18 -5.37
N ASP A 219 51.46 -23.40 -4.34
CA ASP A 219 50.02 -23.56 -4.53
C ASP A 219 49.34 -22.18 -4.39
N THR A 220 48.43 -21.87 -5.32
CA THR A 220 47.68 -20.61 -5.32
C THR A 220 46.52 -20.72 -4.32
N PRO A 221 46.22 -19.68 -3.53
CA PRO A 221 45.00 -19.67 -2.72
C PRO A 221 43.77 -19.83 -3.61
N THR A 222 42.79 -20.61 -3.17
CA THR A 222 41.58 -20.87 -3.95
C THR A 222 40.31 -20.54 -3.17
N LEU A 223 39.24 -20.25 -3.91
CA LEU A 223 37.88 -20.07 -3.39
C LEU A 223 36.94 -20.97 -4.20
N SER A 224 36.13 -21.76 -3.53
CA SER A 224 35.02 -22.50 -4.13
C SER A 224 33.76 -22.30 -3.32
N ALA A 225 32.60 -22.49 -3.95
CA ALA A 225 31.32 -22.39 -3.26
C ALA A 225 30.28 -23.30 -3.89
N PHE A 226 29.26 -23.66 -3.12
CA PHE A 226 28.14 -24.46 -3.62
C PHE A 226 26.87 -24.17 -2.82
N ALA A 227 25.74 -24.42 -3.45
CA ALA A 227 24.41 -24.32 -2.86
C ALA A 227 23.50 -25.41 -3.45
N GLU A 228 22.19 -25.30 -3.24
CA GLU A 228 21.23 -26.28 -3.79
C GLU A 228 21.06 -26.17 -5.31
N ASN A 229 21.12 -24.94 -5.85
CA ASN A 229 20.86 -24.66 -7.26
C ASN A 229 22.03 -23.98 -8.02
N TRP A 230 23.21 -23.92 -7.40
CA TRP A 230 24.42 -23.44 -8.06
C TRP A 230 25.69 -24.00 -7.42
N GLU A 231 26.75 -24.07 -8.21
CA GLU A 231 28.09 -24.49 -7.81
C GLU A 231 29.14 -23.61 -8.50
N LEU A 232 30.07 -23.09 -7.70
CA LEU A 232 31.28 -22.42 -8.15
C LEU A 232 32.45 -23.40 -8.03
N SER A 233 33.00 -23.80 -9.18
CA SER A 233 34.26 -24.52 -9.22
C SER A 233 35.40 -23.65 -8.67
N SER A 234 36.50 -24.30 -8.27
CA SER A 234 37.66 -23.61 -7.71
C SER A 234 38.10 -22.41 -8.58
N ALA A 235 38.18 -21.24 -7.94
CA ALA A 235 38.69 -19.98 -8.47
C ALA A 235 40.00 -19.62 -7.77
N ALA A 236 41.04 -19.32 -8.53
CA ALA A 236 42.37 -19.01 -8.02
C ALA A 236 42.52 -17.53 -7.68
N PHE A 237 43.25 -17.23 -6.61
CA PHE A 237 43.62 -15.86 -6.25
C PHE A 237 44.50 -15.24 -7.34
N LEU A 238 44.15 -14.03 -7.76
CA LEU A 238 44.87 -13.28 -8.78
C LEU A 238 45.72 -12.17 -8.14
N TYR A 239 45.07 -11.23 -7.46
CA TYR A 239 45.70 -10.09 -6.78
C TYR A 239 44.74 -9.46 -5.76
N SER A 240 45.27 -8.56 -4.94
CA SER A 240 44.47 -7.74 -4.03
C SER A 240 44.96 -6.29 -3.98
N GLU A 241 44.04 -5.41 -3.60
CA GLU A 241 44.28 -3.99 -3.35
C GLU A 241 43.84 -3.64 -1.93
N GLU A 242 44.58 -2.73 -1.29
CA GLU A 242 44.33 -2.32 0.10
C GLU A 242 44.27 -0.80 0.19
N THR A 243 43.30 -0.29 0.96
CA THR A 243 43.14 1.12 1.26
C THR A 243 43.04 1.32 2.78
N ILE A 244 43.86 2.23 3.32
CA ILE A 244 43.82 2.61 4.74
C ILE A 244 42.80 3.75 4.90
N ASN A 245 41.77 3.52 5.71
CA ASN A 245 40.73 4.50 5.99
C ASN A 245 41.15 5.48 7.10
N GLU A 246 40.46 6.63 7.19
CA GLU A 246 40.76 7.67 8.18
C GLU A 246 40.61 7.20 9.65
N ASP A 247 39.77 6.17 9.88
CA ASP A 247 39.55 5.55 11.18
C ASP A 247 40.64 4.52 11.56
N GLY A 248 41.64 4.32 10.71
CA GLY A 248 42.75 3.38 10.91
C GLY A 248 42.46 1.94 10.49
N SER A 249 41.27 1.66 9.96
CA SER A 249 40.95 0.35 9.38
C SER A 249 41.53 0.16 7.97
N VAL A 250 41.63 -1.08 7.51
CA VAL A 250 42.09 -1.43 6.15
C VAL A 250 40.94 -2.07 5.38
N SER A 251 40.55 -1.44 4.27
CA SER A 251 39.65 -2.04 3.28
C SER A 251 40.47 -2.84 2.28
N THR A 252 40.14 -4.12 2.11
CA THR A 252 40.81 -5.03 1.18
C THR A 252 39.83 -5.47 0.10
N THR A 253 40.27 -5.43 -1.15
CA THR A 253 39.57 -6.02 -2.30
C THR A 253 40.45 -7.09 -2.90
N SER A 254 39.95 -8.31 -3.05
CA SER A 254 40.69 -9.47 -3.55
C SER A 254 39.99 -10.06 -4.76
N TRP A 255 40.74 -10.33 -5.83
CA TRP A 255 40.22 -10.89 -7.08
C TRP A 255 40.57 -12.37 -7.20
N PHE A 256 39.59 -13.17 -7.59
CA PHE A 256 39.72 -14.58 -7.89
C PHE A 256 39.20 -14.86 -9.29
N GLY A 257 39.82 -15.77 -10.01
CA GLY A 257 39.42 -16.13 -11.37
C GLY A 257 40.08 -17.42 -11.84
N ALA A 258 40.00 -17.66 -13.14
CA ALA A 258 40.57 -18.87 -13.72
C ALA A 258 42.09 -18.80 -13.89
N ASP A 259 42.75 -19.95 -13.74
CA ASP A 259 44.15 -20.16 -14.07
C ASP A 259 44.34 -21.50 -14.80
N SER A 260 45.57 -22.05 -14.83
CA SER A 260 45.84 -23.33 -15.50
C SER A 260 45.15 -24.54 -14.86
N ASP A 261 44.81 -24.46 -13.57
CA ASP A 261 44.37 -25.59 -12.75
C ASP A 261 42.97 -25.34 -12.15
N ASN A 262 42.46 -24.11 -12.21
CA ASN A 262 41.21 -23.65 -11.63
C ASN A 262 40.35 -23.01 -12.71
N SER A 263 39.13 -23.53 -12.93
CA SER A 263 38.27 -23.06 -14.04
C SER A 263 37.44 -21.83 -13.70
N SER A 264 37.19 -21.52 -12.42
CA SER A 264 36.31 -20.43 -11.98
C SER A 264 34.95 -20.43 -12.70
N MET A 265 34.35 -21.61 -12.82
CA MET A 265 33.10 -21.84 -13.51
C MET A 265 31.94 -21.78 -12.52
N LEU A 266 31.02 -20.84 -12.71
CA LEU A 266 29.74 -20.81 -12.01
C LEU A 266 28.74 -21.61 -12.86
N THR A 267 28.24 -22.69 -12.30
CA THR A 267 27.20 -23.52 -12.91
C THR A 267 25.98 -23.47 -12.00
N GLY A 268 24.88 -22.89 -12.48
CA GLY A 268 23.61 -22.88 -11.76
C GLY A 268 22.46 -22.63 -12.71
N ASP A 269 21.26 -22.55 -12.15
CA ASP A 269 20.04 -22.35 -12.92
C ASP A 269 20.05 -21.01 -13.67
N CYS A 270 20.63 -19.96 -13.07
CA CYS A 270 20.62 -18.59 -13.62
C CYS A 270 21.78 -18.28 -14.57
N TYR A 271 22.88 -18.99 -14.41
CA TYR A 271 24.12 -18.70 -15.12
C TYR A 271 24.95 -19.95 -15.25
N ASN A 272 25.51 -20.11 -16.43
CA ASN A 272 26.49 -21.15 -16.70
C ASN A 272 27.64 -20.56 -17.51
N GLY A 273 28.75 -20.30 -16.84
CA GLY A 273 29.88 -19.63 -17.46
C GLY A 273 31.05 -19.43 -16.51
N GLN A 274 32.12 -18.86 -17.05
CA GLN A 274 33.33 -18.55 -16.31
C GLN A 274 33.23 -17.15 -15.73
N ILE A 275 33.47 -17.00 -14.43
CA ILE A 275 33.35 -15.72 -13.73
C ILE A 275 34.67 -15.27 -13.11
N THR A 276 34.77 -13.96 -12.86
CA THR A 276 35.74 -13.36 -11.94
C THR A 276 35.03 -12.98 -10.64
N LEU A 277 35.54 -13.42 -9.50
CA LEU A 277 35.01 -13.07 -8.19
C LEU A 277 35.83 -11.97 -7.54
N VAL A 278 35.14 -11.06 -6.86
CA VAL A 278 35.73 -9.97 -6.11
C VAL A 278 35.21 -10.02 -4.68
N LEU A 279 36.12 -10.24 -3.73
CA LEU A 279 35.84 -10.27 -2.31
C LEU A 279 36.25 -8.92 -1.70
N ILE A 280 35.34 -8.24 -1.03
CA ILE A 280 35.57 -6.94 -0.40
C ILE A 280 35.28 -7.06 1.09
N PHE A 281 36.24 -6.68 1.93
CA PHE A 281 36.07 -6.69 3.38
C PHE A 281 36.92 -5.61 4.06
N LYS A 282 36.58 -5.30 5.32
CA LYS A 282 37.27 -4.30 6.13
C LYS A 282 37.88 -4.97 7.36
N THR A 283 39.07 -4.55 7.77
CA THR A 283 39.75 -5.06 8.97
C THR A 283 40.19 -3.96 9.93
N ILE A 284 40.16 -4.26 11.23
CA ILE A 284 40.73 -3.45 12.32
C ILE A 284 41.52 -4.40 13.22
N ASP A 285 42.79 -4.08 13.51
CA ASP A 285 43.69 -4.92 14.32
C ASP A 285 43.71 -6.40 13.86
N ASN A 286 43.75 -6.63 12.54
CA ASN A 286 43.71 -7.94 11.88
C ASN A 286 42.41 -8.75 12.07
N ASN A 287 41.32 -8.14 12.53
CA ASN A 287 40.00 -8.77 12.60
C ASN A 287 39.09 -8.17 11.54
N ILE A 288 38.26 -8.99 10.89
CA ILE A 288 37.23 -8.52 9.95
C ILE A 288 36.15 -7.76 10.74
N VAL A 289 35.72 -6.62 10.22
CA VAL A 289 34.70 -5.75 10.82
C VAL A 289 33.68 -5.35 9.75
N GLY A 290 32.40 -5.57 10.05
CA GLY A 290 31.31 -5.37 9.09
C GLY A 290 31.13 -6.55 8.15
N ASP A 291 30.37 -6.32 7.08
CA ASP A 291 30.02 -7.38 6.12
C ASP A 291 31.16 -7.65 5.14
N ILE A 292 31.22 -8.88 4.67
CA ILE A 292 32.08 -9.27 3.56
C ILE A 292 31.19 -9.31 2.32
N VAL A 293 31.57 -8.55 1.29
CA VAL A 293 30.81 -8.46 0.04
C VAL A 293 31.49 -9.33 -1.01
N ILE A 294 30.71 -10.14 -1.72
CA ILE A 294 31.13 -10.88 -2.91
C ILE A 294 30.47 -10.24 -4.12
N LYS A 295 31.26 -9.94 -5.14
CA LYS A 295 30.77 -9.58 -6.47
C LYS A 295 31.27 -10.57 -7.50
N MET A 296 30.42 -10.97 -8.43
CA MET A 296 30.78 -11.84 -9.56
C MET A 296 30.65 -11.07 -10.86
N PHE A 297 31.64 -11.23 -11.74
CA PHE A 297 31.71 -10.55 -13.03
C PHE A 297 31.87 -11.57 -14.15
N ASP A 298 31.19 -11.33 -15.27
CA ASP A 298 31.42 -12.01 -16.55
C ASP A 298 31.85 -10.97 -17.58
N ASP A 299 32.98 -11.21 -18.25
CA ASP A 299 33.63 -10.30 -19.22
C ASP A 299 33.69 -8.81 -18.79
N GLY A 300 33.74 -8.53 -17.49
CA GLY A 300 33.80 -7.18 -16.91
C GLY A 300 32.45 -6.59 -16.50
N ASP A 301 31.34 -7.22 -16.85
CA ASP A 301 30.00 -6.83 -16.42
C ASP A 301 29.64 -7.49 -15.08
N MET A 302 29.07 -6.71 -14.16
CA MET A 302 28.66 -7.20 -12.84
C MET A 302 27.40 -8.04 -12.97
N TYR A 303 27.48 -9.30 -12.53
CA TYR A 303 26.42 -10.28 -12.69
C TYR A 303 25.73 -10.65 -11.37
N PHE A 304 26.40 -10.50 -10.22
CA PHE A 304 25.84 -10.87 -8.91
C PHE A 304 26.58 -10.13 -7.78
N GLU A 305 25.85 -9.65 -6.78
CA GLU A 305 26.38 -9.05 -5.55
C GLU A 305 25.64 -9.62 -4.34
N THR A 306 26.38 -10.06 -3.31
CA THR A 306 25.80 -10.58 -2.08
C THR A 306 26.75 -10.37 -0.90
N ILE A 307 26.24 -10.56 0.32
CA ILE A 307 27.03 -10.57 1.53
C ILE A 307 27.30 -12.00 2.00
N THR A 308 28.38 -12.14 2.78
CA THR A 308 28.80 -13.43 3.32
C THR A 308 29.34 -13.30 4.74
N SER A 309 29.23 -14.38 5.52
CA SER A 309 29.85 -14.50 6.84
C SER A 309 31.01 -15.50 6.84
N VAL A 310 31.85 -15.41 7.86
CA VAL A 310 32.87 -16.43 8.16
C VAL A 310 32.37 -17.29 9.32
N ASP A 311 32.26 -18.59 9.09
CA ASP A 311 31.79 -19.54 10.10
C ASP A 311 32.93 -20.19 10.87
N SER A 312 34.02 -20.52 10.17
CA SER A 312 35.12 -21.24 10.79
C SER A 312 36.47 -21.01 10.09
N PHE A 313 37.54 -21.23 10.86
CA PHE A 313 38.91 -21.23 10.36
C PHE A 313 39.69 -22.42 10.96
N ASP A 314 40.17 -23.31 10.09
CA ASP A 314 41.03 -24.43 10.46
C ASP A 314 42.50 -24.08 10.22
N LEU A 315 43.23 -23.88 11.31
CA LEU A 315 44.68 -23.59 11.32
C LEU A 315 45.54 -24.73 10.76
N THR A 316 45.03 -25.97 10.72
CA THR A 316 45.79 -27.14 10.25
C THR A 316 45.84 -27.19 8.73
N THR A 317 44.72 -26.86 8.09
CA THR A 317 44.56 -26.88 6.64
C THR A 317 44.64 -25.48 6.02
N ALA A 318 44.73 -24.43 6.86
CA ALA A 318 44.64 -23.03 6.46
C ALA A 318 43.35 -22.76 5.65
N THR A 319 42.27 -23.43 6.03
CA THR A 319 40.97 -23.35 5.35
C THR A 319 40.02 -22.49 6.15
N MET A 320 39.34 -21.58 5.46
CA MET A 320 38.26 -20.76 5.97
C MET A 320 36.95 -21.17 5.30
N THR A 321 35.86 -21.22 6.05
CA THR A 321 34.53 -21.54 5.53
C THR A 321 33.52 -20.50 5.96
N GLY A 322 32.43 -20.38 5.22
CA GLY A 322 31.34 -19.48 5.56
C GLY A 322 30.08 -19.70 4.74
N THR A 323 29.07 -18.87 4.96
CA THR A 323 27.80 -18.87 4.23
C THR A 323 27.68 -17.67 3.31
N ILE A 324 27.19 -17.90 2.09
CA ILE A 324 26.84 -16.86 1.12
C ILE A 324 25.33 -16.68 1.21
N GLU A 325 24.87 -15.45 1.47
CA GLU A 325 23.44 -15.19 1.51
C GLU A 325 22.81 -15.33 0.12
N ALA A 326 21.52 -15.70 0.10
CA ALA A 326 20.74 -15.75 -1.13
C ALA A 326 20.72 -14.36 -1.78
N GLY A 327 20.68 -14.33 -3.10
CA GLY A 327 20.66 -13.08 -3.84
C GLY A 327 20.14 -13.26 -5.26
N ASN A 328 19.84 -12.13 -5.88
CA ASN A 328 19.42 -12.05 -7.28
C ASN A 328 20.62 -11.77 -8.17
N SER A 329 20.63 -12.33 -9.38
CA SER A 329 21.57 -11.87 -10.41
C SER A 329 21.38 -10.36 -10.63
N GLY A 330 22.47 -9.61 -10.46
CA GLY A 330 22.50 -8.17 -10.61
C GLY A 330 22.29 -7.76 -12.07
N THR A 331 21.33 -6.85 -12.25
CA THR A 331 20.90 -6.23 -13.52
C THR A 331 19.99 -7.08 -14.41
N LEU A 332 18.96 -7.68 -13.82
CA LEU A 332 17.67 -7.83 -14.50
C LEU A 332 16.70 -6.84 -13.86
N ILE A 333 16.11 -6.00 -14.71
CA ILE A 333 15.00 -5.12 -14.34
C ILE A 333 13.99 -5.99 -13.57
N MET A 334 13.65 -5.59 -12.34
CA MET A 334 12.67 -6.34 -11.58
C MET A 334 11.36 -6.29 -12.37
N VAL A 335 10.89 -7.46 -12.82
CA VAL A 335 9.56 -7.60 -13.40
C VAL A 335 8.60 -7.39 -12.24
N ASP A 336 7.64 -6.50 -12.43
CA ASP A 336 6.53 -6.24 -11.52
C ASP A 336 5.27 -6.69 -12.26
N SER A 337 5.03 -8.00 -12.24
CA SER A 337 3.96 -8.67 -13.00
C SER A 337 2.58 -8.35 -12.45
N ASP A 338 2.47 -7.93 -11.19
CA ASP A 338 1.20 -7.56 -10.57
C ASP A 338 0.96 -6.03 -10.51
N GLY A 339 1.96 -5.22 -10.91
CA GLY A 339 1.87 -3.78 -11.09
C GLY A 339 1.83 -2.99 -9.79
N ASN A 340 2.36 -3.56 -8.70
CA ASN A 340 2.27 -2.97 -7.36
C ASN A 340 3.45 -2.04 -6.99
N GLY A 341 4.40 -1.85 -7.92
CA GLY A 341 5.59 -1.03 -7.76
C GLY A 341 6.75 -1.74 -7.04
N VAL A 342 6.64 -3.05 -6.82
CA VAL A 342 7.64 -3.94 -6.22
C VAL A 342 7.97 -5.04 -7.23
N GLY A 343 9.21 -5.50 -7.28
CA GLY A 343 9.58 -6.61 -8.16
C GLY A 343 8.94 -7.91 -7.69
N ASP A 344 8.51 -8.77 -8.62
CA ASP A 344 7.98 -10.12 -8.37
C ASP A 344 8.95 -11.00 -7.56
N CYS A 345 10.25 -10.72 -7.62
CA CYS A 345 11.26 -11.39 -6.79
C CYS A 345 11.23 -10.95 -5.31
N ASP A 346 10.67 -9.78 -5.01
CA ASP A 346 10.43 -9.27 -3.64
C ASP A 346 9.07 -9.74 -3.09
N GLU A 347 8.22 -10.39 -3.90
CA GLU A 347 6.88 -10.81 -3.46
C GLU A 347 6.85 -12.13 -2.67
N SER A 348 7.96 -12.87 -2.61
CA SER A 348 8.02 -14.14 -1.89
C SER A 348 8.55 -14.02 -0.46
N THR A 349 7.87 -13.25 0.39
CA THR A 349 7.49 -13.71 1.75
C THR A 349 6.55 -12.72 2.42
N SER A 350 5.40 -13.26 2.82
CA SER A 350 4.50 -12.62 3.76
C SER A 350 5.21 -12.42 5.10
N ILE A 351 5.65 -11.20 5.36
CA ILE A 351 5.38 -10.32 6.52
C ILE A 351 6.30 -9.11 6.30
N GLN A 352 5.75 -7.90 6.18
CA GLN A 352 6.55 -6.69 6.28
C GLN A 352 7.24 -6.63 7.64
N GLU A 353 8.53 -6.96 7.69
CA GLU A 353 9.43 -6.28 8.62
C GLU A 353 9.67 -4.90 8.04
N GLY A 354 8.83 -3.96 8.52
CA GLY A 354 8.95 -2.56 8.19
C GLY A 354 10.39 -2.10 8.37
N SER A 355 10.84 -1.36 7.37
CA SER A 355 12.01 -0.50 7.39
C SER A 355 12.40 -0.11 8.82
N VAL A 356 13.61 -0.48 9.25
CA VAL A 356 14.27 0.20 10.37
C VAL A 356 14.58 1.62 9.90
N SER A 357 13.55 2.47 9.90
CA SER A 357 13.78 3.88 10.17
C SER A 357 14.19 3.96 11.63
N ASP A 358 15.20 4.77 11.93
CA ASP A 358 15.58 5.08 13.32
C ASP A 358 14.38 5.73 14.03
N ARG A 359 13.51 4.92 14.64
CA ARG A 359 12.30 5.38 15.31
C ARG A 359 12.65 6.44 16.35
N LYS A 360 12.03 7.61 16.26
CA LYS A 360 12.33 8.75 17.11
C LYS A 360 11.36 8.78 18.28
N LEU A 361 11.90 8.81 19.49
CA LEU A 361 11.08 8.89 20.69
C LEU A 361 10.28 10.22 20.72
N ILE A 362 8.96 10.14 20.61
CA ILE A 362 8.08 11.31 20.74
C ILE A 362 7.81 11.61 22.23
N LYS A 363 7.44 10.59 23.00
CA LYS A 363 6.88 10.81 24.35
C LYS A 363 7.12 9.65 25.30
N LYS A 364 7.30 9.95 26.58
CA LYS A 364 7.40 8.94 27.66
C LYS A 364 6.34 9.20 28.71
N ILE A 365 5.48 8.21 28.96
CA ILE A 365 4.38 8.31 29.91
C ILE A 365 4.40 7.16 30.94
N ASN A 366 3.77 7.37 32.10
CA ASN A 366 3.45 6.29 33.02
C ASN A 366 2.13 5.60 32.64
N LEU A 367 1.77 4.51 33.31
CA LEU A 367 0.51 3.79 33.07
C LEU A 367 -0.77 4.63 33.33
N LEU A 368 -0.64 5.83 33.89
CA LEU A 368 -1.74 6.77 34.12
C LEU A 368 -1.78 7.89 33.07
N GLY A 369 -0.97 7.81 32.00
CA GLY A 369 -0.95 8.77 30.90
C GLY A 369 -0.19 10.07 31.16
N GLN A 370 0.52 10.17 32.30
CA GLN A 370 1.28 11.38 32.65
C GLN A 370 2.72 11.30 32.12
N GLU A 371 3.23 12.41 31.58
CA GLU A 371 4.63 12.51 31.14
C GLU A 371 5.62 12.28 32.28
N VAL A 372 6.68 11.51 31.99
CA VAL A 372 7.68 11.13 32.99
C VAL A 372 9.05 11.65 32.58
N GLU A 373 9.47 12.77 33.19
CA GLU A 373 10.87 13.16 33.19
C GLU A 373 11.67 12.21 34.11
N ILE A 374 12.90 11.87 33.68
CA ILE A 374 13.75 10.86 34.30
C ILE A 374 13.83 11.06 35.82
N SER A 375 13.06 10.27 36.56
CA SER A 375 13.19 10.14 38.00
C SER A 375 13.16 8.67 38.36
N ASN A 376 14.12 8.26 39.20
CA ASN A 376 14.39 6.90 39.67
C ASN A 376 13.25 6.34 40.54
N LYS A 377 12.03 6.27 40.02
CA LYS A 377 10.88 5.70 40.73
C LYS A 377 10.43 4.43 40.02
N ARG A 378 10.43 3.34 40.80
CA ARG A 378 9.96 2.01 40.42
C ARG A 378 8.62 2.13 39.69
N GLY A 379 8.54 1.60 38.48
CA GLY A 379 7.31 1.65 37.70
C GLY A 379 7.53 1.19 36.27
N VAL A 380 6.40 0.92 35.60
CA VAL A 380 6.35 0.65 34.17
C VAL A 380 6.26 1.99 33.44
N SER A 381 7.20 2.25 32.53
CA SER A 381 7.12 3.40 31.62
C SER A 381 6.81 2.92 30.20
N LEU A 382 5.95 3.66 29.51
CA LEU A 382 5.64 3.47 28.10
C LEU A 382 6.36 4.55 27.28
N TYR A 383 7.10 4.12 26.26
CA TYR A 383 7.83 4.96 25.32
C TYR A 383 7.07 4.93 24.00
N ILE A 384 6.60 6.08 23.53
CA ILE A 384 5.80 6.24 22.32
C ILE A 384 6.70 6.86 21.25
N TYR A 385 6.79 6.21 20.10
CA TYR A 385 7.62 6.60 18.97
C TYR A 385 6.78 7.23 17.85
N ASP A 386 7.45 7.86 16.89
CA ASP A 386 6.84 8.56 15.75
C ASP A 386 6.24 7.65 14.69
N ASP A 387 6.70 6.41 14.63
CA ASP A 387 6.08 5.31 13.89
C ASP A 387 4.80 4.76 14.54
N GLY A 388 4.36 5.34 15.67
CA GLY A 388 3.18 4.89 16.41
C GLY A 388 3.41 3.68 17.32
N THR A 389 4.62 3.12 17.35
CA THR A 389 4.95 1.99 18.22
C THR A 389 5.07 2.41 19.68
N VAL A 390 4.73 1.50 20.60
CA VAL A 390 4.82 1.74 22.05
C VAL A 390 5.64 0.65 22.72
N GLU A 391 6.75 1.02 23.33
CA GLU A 391 7.64 0.12 24.05
C GLU A 391 7.45 0.22 25.56
N LYS A 392 7.22 -0.92 26.22
CA LYS A 392 7.07 -1.02 27.68
C LYS A 392 8.41 -1.37 28.32
N LYS A 393 9.00 -0.46 29.08
CA LYS A 393 10.20 -0.75 29.88
C LYS A 393 9.86 -0.86 31.37
N ASN A 394 10.17 -2.02 31.93
CA ASN A 394 10.13 -2.26 33.37
C ASN A 394 11.49 -1.90 33.95
N GLN A 395 11.57 -0.86 34.79
CA GLN A 395 12.78 -0.65 35.57
C GLN A 395 12.79 -1.61 36.77
N LEU A 396 13.35 -2.79 36.53
CA LEU A 396 13.73 -3.75 37.57
C LEU A 396 15.19 -3.46 37.97
N ARG A 397 15.46 -3.76 39.24
CA ARG A 397 16.53 -3.22 40.09
C ARG A 397 17.94 -3.28 39.52
#